data_AF-K1S8X5-F1
#
_entry.id   AF-K1S8X5-F1
#
_cell.length_a   1.000
_cell.length_b   1.000
_cell.length_c   1.000
_cell.angle_alpha   90.00
_cell.angle_beta   90.00
_cell.angle_gamma   90.00
#
_symmetry.space_group_name_H-M   'P 1'
#
loop_
_entity.id
_entity.type
_entity.pdbx_description
1 polymer ?
#
loop_
_entity_poly.entity_id
_entity_poly.type
_entity_poly.pdbx_seq_one_letter_code
_entity_poly.pdbx_strand_id
1 'polypeptide(L)'
;FTLLQAVREHAITEDVVFRSRAGGGYGWLFGAFGFYRHGRMDAPVNFKRTGIERLILDNANTSPDLVYAMDADELLLSSAFRMPVWGAALYHESRLELGRWQLTAGLRADFERTQLRYRSRADLDYTLSINGGAPFAQQITIDEKNSSAHSYLELLPRFSVLYAFDPVRNLYFSVSRGYKAGGFNTQMFSDILQEKIKWLMVSGLTYE
;
A
#
# COMPACT_ATOMS: atom_id res chain seq x y z
N PHE A 1 4.90 -25.06 -0.21
CA PHE A 1 3.90 -24.19 0.46
C PHE A 1 2.94 -23.67 -0.60
N THR A 2 1.76 -23.20 -0.20
CA THR A 2 0.82 -22.53 -1.10
C THR A 2 0.70 -21.08 -0.68
N LEU A 3 0.88 -20.15 -1.63
CA LEU A 3 0.66 -18.72 -1.46
C LEU A 3 -0.63 -18.36 -2.18
N LEU A 4 -1.63 -17.91 -1.43
CA LEU A 4 -2.84 -17.33 -2.01
C LEU A 4 -2.85 -15.85 -1.67
N GLN A 5 -2.94 -15.00 -2.69
CA GLN A 5 -3.09 -13.56 -2.51
C GLN A 5 -4.45 -13.16 -3.08
N ALA A 6 -5.45 -13.03 -2.21
CA ALA A 6 -6.77 -12.56 -2.59
C ALA A 6 -6.91 -11.08 -2.26
N VAL A 7 -7.15 -10.25 -3.28
CA VAL A 7 -7.35 -8.80 -3.13
C VAL A 7 -8.80 -8.46 -3.46
N ARG A 8 -9.45 -7.69 -2.59
CA ARG A 8 -10.77 -7.09 -2.80
C ARG A 8 -10.69 -5.60 -2.57
N GLU A 9 -11.20 -4.81 -3.51
CA GLU A 9 -11.17 -3.35 -3.44
C GLU A 9 -12.56 -2.78 -3.70
N HIS A 10 -12.94 -1.79 -2.89
CA HIS A 10 -14.12 -0.96 -3.10
C HIS A 10 -13.69 0.49 -3.21
N ALA A 11 -14.18 1.21 -4.22
CA ALA A 11 -13.83 2.61 -4.46
C ALA A 11 -15.08 3.46 -4.73
N ILE A 12 -15.08 4.67 -4.19
CA ILE A 12 -16.06 5.72 -4.43
C ILE A 12 -15.30 6.99 -4.79
N THR A 13 -15.77 7.70 -5.81
CA THR A 13 -15.18 8.94 -6.32
C THR A 13 -16.30 9.93 -6.63
N GLU A 14 -16.09 11.20 -6.31
CA GLU A 14 -17.03 12.29 -6.59
C GLU A 14 -16.27 13.50 -7.13
N ASP A 15 -16.80 14.15 -8.17
CA ASP A 15 -16.25 15.38 -8.74
C ASP A 15 -17.35 16.41 -8.98
N VAL A 16 -17.21 17.59 -8.38
CA VAL A 16 -18.16 18.69 -8.51
C VAL A 16 -17.46 19.85 -9.21
N VAL A 17 -18.02 20.26 -10.35
CA VAL A 17 -17.40 21.27 -11.22
C VAL A 17 -18.34 22.44 -11.48
N PHE A 18 -17.82 23.63 -11.24
CA PHE A 18 -18.46 24.90 -11.57
C PHE A 18 -17.64 25.59 -12.65
N ARG A 19 -18.32 26.15 -13.65
CA ARG A 19 -17.68 26.90 -14.73
C ARG A 19 -18.41 28.19 -15.02
N SER A 20 -17.68 29.19 -15.48
CA SER A 20 -18.26 30.43 -15.99
C SER A 20 -19.16 30.18 -17.20
N ARG A 21 -20.18 31.02 -17.37
CA ARG A 21 -21.03 31.01 -18.58
C ARG A 21 -20.24 31.53 -19.77
N ALA A 22 -20.56 31.04 -20.96
CA ALA A 22 -19.99 31.54 -22.21
C ALA A 22 -20.49 32.97 -22.48
N GLY A 23 -19.62 33.85 -22.99
CA GLY A 23 -20.01 35.20 -23.41
C GLY A 23 -18.98 36.32 -23.20
N GLY A 24 -17.79 36.05 -22.68
CA GLY A 24 -16.73 37.04 -22.49
C GLY A 24 -15.32 36.49 -22.71
N GLY A 25 -14.34 37.38 -22.81
CA GLY A 25 -12.92 37.02 -22.99
C GLY A 25 -12.25 36.42 -21.75
N TYR A 26 -12.97 36.25 -20.64
CA TYR A 26 -12.47 35.57 -19.45
C TYR A 26 -13.43 34.43 -19.09
N GLY A 27 -12.86 33.24 -18.91
CA GLY A 27 -13.55 32.07 -18.41
C GLY A 27 -12.82 31.49 -17.20
N TRP A 28 -13.58 30.84 -16.33
CA TRP A 28 -13.00 30.14 -15.20
C TRP A 28 -13.71 28.82 -14.94
N LEU A 29 -12.98 27.90 -14.33
CA LEU A 29 -13.45 26.62 -13.85
C LEU A 29 -12.95 26.45 -12.42
N PHE A 30 -13.83 26.01 -11.54
CA PHE A 30 -13.50 25.61 -10.19
C PHE A 30 -14.09 24.23 -9.95
N GLY A 31 -13.31 23.32 -9.37
CA GLY A 31 -13.78 22.00 -9.06
C GLY A 31 -13.25 21.47 -7.73
N ALA A 32 -14.02 20.56 -7.17
CA ALA A 32 -13.67 19.81 -5.97
C ALA A 32 -13.83 18.33 -6.27
N PHE A 33 -12.78 17.57 -6.05
CA PHE A 33 -12.73 16.13 -6.27
C PHE A 33 -12.48 15.41 -4.94
N GLY A 34 -13.12 14.28 -4.73
CA GLY A 34 -12.91 13.43 -3.55
C GLY A 34 -12.95 11.96 -3.92
N PHE A 35 -12.16 11.15 -3.22
CA PHE A 35 -12.23 9.70 -3.35
C PHE A 35 -11.97 8.98 -2.04
N TYR A 36 -12.57 7.79 -1.94
CA TYR A 36 -12.31 6.83 -0.87
C TYR A 36 -12.15 5.45 -1.49
N ARG A 37 -11.09 4.75 -1.12
CA ARG A 37 -10.77 3.40 -1.56
C ARG A 37 -10.48 2.53 -0.36
N HIS A 38 -11.09 1.36 -0.31
CA HIS A 38 -10.91 0.37 0.72
C HIS A 38 -10.42 -0.93 0.11
N GLY A 39 -9.11 -1.18 0.17
CA GLY A 39 -8.50 -2.43 -0.21
C GLY A 39 -8.41 -3.40 0.97
N ARG A 40 -8.74 -4.66 0.75
CA ARG A 40 -8.42 -5.78 1.65
C ARG A 40 -7.61 -6.80 0.88
N MET A 41 -6.50 -7.23 1.46
CA MET A 41 -5.70 -8.33 0.93
C MET A 41 -5.59 -9.40 2.01
N ASP A 42 -6.06 -10.60 1.70
CA ASP A 42 -5.86 -11.78 2.54
C ASP A 42 -4.77 -12.62 1.88
N ALA A 43 -3.66 -12.82 2.60
CA ALA A 43 -2.49 -13.55 2.14
C ALA A 43 -2.11 -14.68 3.12
N PRO A 44 -2.93 -15.75 3.23
CA PRO A 44 -2.57 -16.90 4.02
C PRO A 44 -1.42 -17.67 3.37
N VAL A 45 -0.39 -17.99 4.16
CA VAL A 45 0.70 -18.88 3.77
C VAL A 45 0.47 -20.21 4.46
N ASN A 46 0.28 -21.27 3.68
CA ASN A 46 0.18 -22.63 4.22
C ASN A 46 1.49 -23.39 3.92
N PHE A 47 2.28 -23.62 4.96
CA PHE A 47 3.45 -24.48 4.90
C PHE A 47 3.01 -25.93 5.06
N LYS A 48 3.33 -26.75 4.06
CA LYS A 48 3.19 -28.21 4.15
C LYS A 48 4.45 -28.79 4.82
N ARG A 49 4.38 -30.03 5.32
CA ARG A 49 5.48 -30.78 5.95
C ARG A 49 6.88 -30.51 5.42
N THR A 50 7.13 -30.66 4.11
CA THR A 50 8.47 -30.40 3.52
C THR A 50 8.94 -28.94 3.66
N GLY A 51 8.00 -27.98 3.66
CA GLY A 51 8.30 -26.57 3.91
C GLY A 51 8.60 -26.29 5.38
N ILE A 52 7.93 -26.99 6.29
CA ILE A 52 8.21 -26.93 7.73
C ILE A 52 9.60 -27.51 7.99
N GLU A 53 9.89 -28.70 7.47
CA GLU A 53 11.18 -29.36 7.62
C GLU A 53 12.32 -28.50 7.06
N ARG A 54 12.24 -28.06 5.79
CA ARG A 54 13.38 -27.40 5.12
C ARG A 54 13.55 -25.91 5.39
N LEU A 55 12.48 -25.18 5.68
CA LEU A 55 12.55 -23.71 5.81
C LEU A 55 12.49 -23.25 7.27
N ILE A 56 11.92 -24.07 8.16
CA ILE A 56 11.74 -23.76 9.58
C ILE A 56 12.71 -24.62 10.39
N LEU A 57 12.57 -25.96 10.37
CA LEU A 57 13.35 -26.86 11.24
C LEU A 57 14.84 -26.93 10.87
N ASP A 58 15.19 -27.07 9.59
CA ASP A 58 16.60 -27.10 9.14
C ASP A 58 17.35 -25.79 9.48
N ASN A 59 16.64 -24.65 9.49
CA ASN A 59 17.21 -23.36 9.86
C ASN A 59 17.21 -23.12 11.38
N ALA A 60 16.31 -23.73 12.14
CA ALA A 60 16.23 -23.60 13.59
C ALA A 60 17.21 -24.53 14.31
N ASN A 61 17.43 -25.74 13.77
CA ASN A 61 18.30 -26.77 14.33
C ASN A 61 19.78 -26.61 13.93
N THR A 62 20.28 -25.39 13.90
CA THR A 62 21.69 -25.13 13.56
C THR A 62 22.66 -25.38 14.72
N SER A 63 22.14 -25.47 15.95
CA SER A 63 22.94 -25.72 17.16
C SER A 63 22.68 -27.14 17.70
N PRO A 64 23.72 -27.92 18.03
CA PRO A 64 23.56 -29.29 18.52
C PRO A 64 22.90 -29.38 19.90
N ASP A 65 22.88 -28.29 20.67
CA ASP A 65 22.35 -28.22 22.03
C ASP A 65 20.83 -27.94 22.09
N LEU A 66 20.23 -27.52 20.98
CA LEU A 66 18.82 -27.13 20.89
C LEU A 66 18.19 -27.84 19.69
N VAL A 67 17.35 -28.84 19.97
CA VAL A 67 16.64 -29.60 18.93
C VAL A 67 15.16 -29.28 19.01
N TYR A 68 14.67 -28.58 17.99
CA TYR A 68 13.29 -28.29 17.72
C TYR A 68 12.70 -29.41 16.84
N ALA A 69 11.57 -29.96 17.26
CA ALA A 69 10.79 -30.92 16.49
C ALA A 69 9.33 -30.46 16.42
N MET A 70 8.71 -30.61 15.25
CA MET A 70 7.33 -30.24 15.02
C MET A 70 6.61 -31.42 14.34
N ASP A 71 5.55 -31.91 14.98
CA ASP A 71 4.68 -32.96 14.44
C ASP A 71 3.41 -32.31 13.88
N ALA A 72 3.57 -31.58 12.77
CA ALA A 72 2.47 -30.92 12.08
C ALA A 72 2.61 -31.14 10.57
N ASP A 73 1.55 -31.66 9.94
CA ASP A 73 1.50 -31.84 8.49
C ASP A 73 1.34 -30.49 7.76
N GLU A 74 0.73 -29.51 8.41
CA GLU A 74 0.46 -28.18 7.88
C GLU A 74 0.59 -27.10 8.96
N LEU A 75 1.16 -25.95 8.57
CA LEU A 75 1.27 -24.75 9.39
C LEU A 75 0.69 -23.56 8.64
N LEU A 76 -0.38 -22.97 9.18
CA LEU A 76 -1.05 -21.81 8.59
C LEU A 76 -0.56 -20.52 9.23
N LEU A 77 0.01 -19.64 8.41
CA LEU A 77 0.28 -18.26 8.77
C LEU A 77 -0.75 -17.37 8.08
N SER A 78 -1.70 -16.84 8.85
CA SER A 78 -2.73 -15.96 8.32
C SER A 78 -2.28 -14.51 8.39
N SER A 79 -2.18 -13.84 7.24
CA SER A 79 -1.92 -12.40 7.17
C SER A 79 -3.07 -11.68 6.48
N ALA A 80 -3.69 -10.74 7.20
CA ALA A 80 -4.78 -9.92 6.67
C ALA A 80 -4.37 -8.44 6.66
N PHE A 81 -4.43 -7.83 5.49
CA PHE A 81 -4.10 -6.43 5.26
C PHE A 81 -5.35 -5.63 4.91
N ARG A 82 -5.45 -4.44 5.47
CA ARG A 82 -6.43 -3.43 5.08
C ARG A 82 -5.69 -2.17 4.69
N MET A 83 -6.02 -1.66 3.51
CA MET A 83 -5.37 -0.51 2.88
C MET A 83 -6.41 0.56 2.54
N PRO A 84 -7.00 1.24 3.55
CA PRO A 84 -7.84 2.40 3.28
C PRO A 84 -6.99 3.56 2.75
N VAL A 85 -7.41 4.13 1.63
CA VAL A 85 -6.83 5.30 1.00
C VAL A 85 -7.94 6.30 0.74
N TRP A 86 -7.71 7.56 1.06
CA TRP A 86 -8.66 8.61 0.74
C TRP A 86 -7.92 9.88 0.36
N GLY A 87 -8.55 10.68 -0.47
CA GLY A 87 -7.98 11.94 -0.88
C GLY A 87 -9.04 12.91 -1.34
N ALA A 88 -8.65 14.17 -1.37
CA ALA A 88 -9.47 15.27 -1.83
C ALA A 88 -8.59 16.27 -2.56
N ALA A 89 -9.15 16.92 -3.56
CA ALA A 89 -8.47 17.95 -4.29
C ALA A 89 -9.39 19.13 -4.60
N LEU A 90 -8.80 20.31 -4.57
CA LEU A 90 -9.43 21.54 -5.04
C LEU A 90 -8.63 22.05 -6.22
N TYR A 91 -9.33 22.48 -7.26
CA TYR A 91 -8.66 23.00 -8.44
C TYR A 91 -9.41 24.19 -9.02
N HIS A 92 -8.62 25.12 -9.54
CA HIS A 92 -9.11 26.29 -10.24
C HIS A 92 -8.33 26.46 -11.53
N GLU A 93 -9.02 26.76 -12.61
CA GLU A 93 -8.45 27.12 -13.89
C GLU A 93 -9.06 28.44 -14.36
N SER A 94 -8.20 29.36 -14.76
CA SER A 94 -8.54 30.63 -15.37
C SER A 94 -8.09 30.61 -16.82
N ARG A 95 -8.99 30.99 -17.73
CA ARG A 95 -8.76 31.13 -19.17
C ARG A 95 -9.02 32.57 -19.59
N LEU A 96 -8.08 33.16 -20.30
CA LEU A 96 -8.17 34.52 -20.81
C LEU A 96 -7.93 34.54 -22.32
N GLU A 97 -8.87 35.10 -23.05
CA GLU A 97 -8.82 35.28 -24.51
C GLU A 97 -8.50 36.74 -24.82
N LEU A 98 -7.33 36.96 -25.43
CA LEU A 98 -6.81 38.27 -25.82
C LEU A 98 -6.59 38.29 -27.33
N GLY A 99 -7.68 38.42 -28.09
CA GLY A 99 -7.65 38.41 -29.55
C GLY A 99 -7.16 37.07 -30.10
N ARG A 100 -5.90 37.01 -30.52
CA ARG A 100 -5.26 35.79 -31.05
C ARG A 100 -4.64 34.91 -29.96
N TRP A 101 -4.52 35.42 -28.74
CA TRP A 101 -3.92 34.70 -27.62
C TRP A 101 -5.00 34.07 -26.75
N GLN A 102 -4.78 32.85 -26.31
CA GLN A 102 -5.55 32.22 -25.24
C GLN A 102 -4.57 31.76 -24.17
N LEU A 103 -4.66 32.38 -23.00
CA LEU A 103 -3.82 32.09 -21.85
C LEU A 103 -4.64 31.25 -20.87
N THR A 104 -4.07 30.15 -20.38
CA THR A 104 -4.68 29.30 -19.38
C THR A 104 -3.73 29.12 -18.21
N ALA A 105 -4.21 29.40 -17.01
CA ALA A 105 -3.49 29.19 -15.77
C ALA A 105 -4.36 28.38 -14.82
N GLY A 106 -3.86 27.23 -14.39
CA GLY A 106 -4.56 26.33 -13.48
C GLY A 106 -3.69 25.98 -12.29
N LEU A 107 -4.33 25.77 -11.15
CA LEU A 107 -3.71 25.25 -9.94
C LEU A 107 -4.63 24.19 -9.33
N ARG A 108 -4.05 23.05 -9.00
CA ARG A 108 -4.70 21.99 -8.23
C ARG A 108 -3.93 21.75 -6.94
N ALA A 109 -4.64 21.75 -5.82
CA ALA A 109 -4.14 21.27 -4.54
C ALA A 109 -4.71 19.87 -4.30
N ASP A 110 -3.83 18.89 -4.11
CA ASP A 110 -4.19 17.48 -3.95
C ASP A 110 -3.71 17.00 -2.58
N PHE A 111 -4.62 16.44 -1.79
CA PHE A 111 -4.33 15.83 -0.50
C PHE A 111 -4.69 14.35 -0.58
N GLU A 112 -3.74 13.47 -0.27
CA GLU A 112 -3.95 12.03 -0.21
C GLU A 112 -3.43 11.48 1.12
N ARG A 113 -4.21 10.57 1.73
CA ARG A 113 -3.79 9.82 2.90
C ARG A 113 -3.94 8.33 2.66
N THR A 114 -2.83 7.63 2.79
CA THR A 114 -2.72 6.18 2.61
C THR A 114 -2.44 5.56 3.97
N GLN A 115 -3.25 4.60 4.39
CA GLN A 115 -3.02 3.84 5.62
C GLN A 115 -2.92 2.35 5.31
N LEU A 116 -1.95 1.68 5.92
CA LEU A 116 -1.83 0.23 5.97
C LEU A 116 -2.13 -0.23 7.39
N ARG A 117 -3.07 -1.15 7.54
CA ARG A 117 -3.32 -1.88 8.79
C ARG A 117 -3.06 -3.35 8.51
N TYR A 118 -2.26 -4.00 9.34
CA TYR A 118 -2.02 -5.43 9.22
C TYR A 118 -2.38 -6.15 10.50
N ARG A 119 -2.85 -7.39 10.34
CA ARG A 119 -3.01 -8.35 11.43
C ARG A 119 -2.41 -9.67 10.99
N SER A 120 -1.44 -10.14 11.76
CA SER A 120 -0.81 -11.45 11.57
C SER A 120 -1.26 -12.38 12.67
N ARG A 121 -1.70 -13.58 12.29
CA ARG A 121 -2.00 -14.65 13.23
C ARG A 121 -1.24 -15.92 12.84
N ALA A 122 -0.56 -16.50 13.80
CA ALA A 122 0.12 -17.78 13.68
C ALA A 122 -0.02 -18.56 14.98
N ASP A 123 -0.41 -19.82 14.89
CA ASP A 123 -0.45 -20.75 16.01
C ASP A 123 0.52 -21.87 15.68
N LEU A 124 1.52 -22.07 16.55
CA LEU A 124 2.67 -22.94 16.32
C LEU A 124 2.89 -23.83 17.54
N ASP A 125 2.64 -25.12 17.40
CA ASP A 125 2.93 -26.13 18.42
C ASP A 125 4.24 -26.84 18.07
N TYR A 126 5.24 -26.80 18.95
CA TYR A 126 6.52 -27.48 18.75
C TYR A 126 7.00 -28.14 20.03
N THR A 127 7.96 -29.02 19.86
CA THR A 127 8.63 -29.72 20.95
C THR A 127 10.09 -29.30 20.97
N LEU A 128 10.61 -28.95 22.14
CA LEU A 128 11.99 -28.54 22.33
C LEU A 128 12.72 -29.56 23.21
N SER A 129 13.92 -29.94 22.79
CA SER A 129 14.88 -30.71 23.56
C SER A 129 16.15 -29.87 23.75
N ILE A 130 16.55 -29.67 25.00
CA ILE A 130 17.76 -28.92 25.39
C ILE A 130 18.81 -29.91 25.88
N ASN A 131 20.03 -29.87 25.31
CA ASN A 131 21.16 -30.72 25.69
C ASN A 131 20.85 -32.23 25.75
N GLY A 132 20.00 -32.72 24.84
CA GLY A 132 19.58 -34.13 24.81
C GLY A 132 18.64 -34.54 25.96
N GLY A 133 18.07 -33.59 26.69
CA GLY A 133 17.06 -33.81 27.72
C GLY A 133 15.71 -34.26 27.15
N ALA A 134 14.79 -34.66 28.03
CA ALA A 134 13.47 -35.09 27.60
C ALA A 134 12.74 -33.95 26.85
N PRO A 135 12.19 -34.23 25.66
CA PRO A 135 11.45 -33.23 24.89
C PRO A 135 10.23 -32.73 25.67
N PHE A 136 10.01 -31.41 25.68
CA PHE A 136 8.80 -30.81 26.26
C PHE A 136 8.06 -29.98 25.21
N ALA A 137 6.73 -30.02 25.29
CA ALA A 137 5.85 -29.33 24.35
C ALA A 137 5.74 -27.84 24.69
N GLN A 138 5.73 -27.00 23.65
CA GLN A 138 5.58 -25.57 23.74
C GLN A 138 4.65 -25.06 22.62
N GLN A 139 3.88 -24.04 22.94
CA GLN A 139 2.92 -23.42 22.03
C GLN A 139 3.21 -21.93 21.91
N ILE A 140 3.29 -21.43 20.68
CA ILE A 140 3.39 -20.01 20.38
C ILE A 140 2.15 -19.59 19.61
N THR A 141 1.40 -18.64 20.18
CA THR A 141 0.33 -17.92 19.50
C THR A 141 0.78 -16.49 19.25
N ILE A 142 0.82 -16.09 17.98
CA ILE A 142 1.09 -14.72 17.53
C ILE A 142 -0.25 -14.11 17.12
N ASP A 143 -0.62 -12.96 17.69
CA ASP A 143 -1.73 -12.10 17.21
C ASP A 143 -1.28 -10.65 17.24
N GLU A 144 -0.54 -10.24 16.20
CA GLU A 144 0.06 -8.91 16.11
C GLU A 144 -0.80 -7.99 15.25
N LYS A 145 -1.05 -6.77 15.74
CA LYS A 145 -1.79 -5.72 15.03
C LYS A 145 -0.95 -4.45 15.00
N ASN A 146 -0.74 -3.90 13.82
CA ASN A 146 -0.07 -2.60 13.70
C ASN A 146 -0.67 -1.80 12.53
N SER A 147 -0.35 -0.50 12.49
CA SER A 147 -0.77 0.37 11.41
C SER A 147 0.25 1.47 11.11
N SER A 148 0.40 1.79 9.83
CA SER A 148 1.24 2.89 9.35
C SER A 148 0.41 3.77 8.42
N ALA A 149 0.58 5.08 8.52
CA ALA A 149 -0.13 6.04 7.67
C ALA A 149 0.82 7.11 7.15
N HIS A 150 0.67 7.45 5.87
CA HIS A 150 1.36 8.56 5.23
C HIS A 150 0.34 9.52 4.63
N SER A 151 0.63 10.81 4.71
CA SER A 151 -0.19 11.87 4.12
C SER A 151 0.68 12.69 3.18
N TYR A 152 0.13 13.04 2.03
CA TYR A 152 0.80 13.76 0.96
C TYR A 152 -0.06 14.97 0.59
N LEU A 153 0.56 16.15 0.54
CA LEU A 153 -0.08 17.38 0.09
C LEU A 153 0.76 17.96 -1.03
N GLU A 154 0.19 18.08 -2.23
CA GLU A 154 0.92 18.51 -3.42
C GLU A 154 0.17 19.58 -4.18
N LEU A 155 0.93 20.56 -4.67
CA LEU A 155 0.43 21.65 -5.50
C LEU A 155 0.89 21.42 -6.94
N LEU A 156 -0.10 21.35 -7.83
CA LEU A 156 0.06 21.02 -9.24
C LEU A 156 -0.34 22.23 -10.10
N PRO A 157 0.61 23.15 -10.36
CA PRO A 157 0.40 24.23 -11.30
C PRO A 157 0.42 23.72 -12.74
N ARG A 158 -0.40 24.36 -13.58
CA ARG A 158 -0.43 24.21 -15.03
C ARG A 158 -0.53 25.59 -15.68
N PHE A 159 0.31 25.83 -16.67
CA PHE A 159 0.25 27.02 -17.51
C PHE A 159 0.23 26.60 -18.96
N SER A 160 -0.59 27.28 -19.75
CA SER A 160 -0.69 27.04 -21.18
C SER A 160 -0.96 28.33 -21.93
N VAL A 161 -0.38 28.41 -23.12
CA VAL A 161 -0.57 29.50 -24.06
C VAL A 161 -0.92 28.90 -25.42
N LEU A 162 -1.98 29.41 -26.02
CA LEU A 162 -2.34 29.15 -27.40
C LEU A 162 -2.30 30.46 -28.18
N TYR A 163 -1.69 30.41 -29.37
CA TYR A 163 -1.70 31.50 -30.33
C TYR A 163 -2.40 31.04 -31.62
N ALA A 164 -3.48 31.71 -31.98
CA ALA A 164 -4.27 31.42 -33.18
C ALA A 164 -3.83 32.33 -34.35
N PHE A 165 -3.17 31.74 -35.34
CA PHE A 165 -2.82 32.44 -36.59
C PHE A 165 -4.06 32.60 -37.47
N ASP A 166 -4.85 31.54 -37.60
CA ASP A 166 -6.11 31.47 -38.35
C ASP A 166 -7.03 30.45 -37.67
N PRO A 167 -8.33 30.37 -38.00
CA PRO A 167 -9.25 29.40 -37.40
C PRO A 167 -8.78 27.93 -37.47
N VAL A 168 -7.85 27.61 -38.38
CA VAL A 168 -7.33 26.26 -38.65
C VAL A 168 -5.87 26.10 -38.21
N ARG A 169 -5.15 27.20 -37.94
CA ARG A 169 -3.70 27.18 -37.68
C ARG A 169 -3.41 27.80 -36.33
N ASN A 170 -3.09 26.95 -35.34
CA ASN A 170 -2.83 27.37 -33.98
C ASN A 170 -1.51 26.77 -33.49
N LEU A 171 -0.76 27.53 -32.70
CA LEU A 171 0.40 27.04 -31.95
C LEU A 171 0.03 26.97 -30.47
N TYR A 172 0.35 25.84 -29.83
CA TYR A 172 0.04 25.59 -28.43
C TYR A 172 1.30 25.22 -27.67
N PHE A 173 1.45 25.81 -26.48
CA PHE A 173 2.51 25.51 -25.53
C PHE A 173 1.89 25.26 -24.15
N SER A 174 2.43 24.29 -23.41
CA SER A 174 1.93 23.96 -22.07
C SER A 174 3.06 23.42 -21.20
N VAL A 175 3.06 23.86 -19.94
CA VAL A 175 3.92 23.34 -18.89
C VAL A 175 3.05 23.01 -17.67
N SER A 176 3.29 21.87 -17.06
CA SER A 176 2.51 21.42 -15.89
C SER A 176 3.36 20.52 -15.01
N ARG A 177 3.12 20.58 -13.70
CA ARG A 177 3.67 19.61 -12.74
C ARG A 177 2.68 18.48 -12.52
N GLY A 178 3.14 17.24 -12.66
CA GLY A 178 2.39 16.04 -12.27
C GLY A 178 2.95 15.45 -10.98
N TYR A 179 2.08 14.82 -10.19
CA TYR A 179 2.46 14.06 -8.99
C TYR A 179 1.62 12.79 -8.89
N LYS A 180 2.22 11.73 -8.36
CA LYS A 180 1.52 10.50 -7.96
C LYS A 180 2.02 10.11 -6.58
N ALA A 181 1.10 10.02 -5.62
CA ALA A 181 1.42 9.57 -4.27
C ALA A 181 1.96 8.12 -4.30
N GLY A 182 2.91 7.85 -3.42
CA GLY A 182 3.47 6.51 -3.22
C GLY A 182 2.44 5.57 -2.57
N GLY A 183 2.63 4.27 -2.74
CA GLY A 183 1.85 3.22 -2.09
C GLY A 183 2.72 2.34 -1.20
N PHE A 184 2.11 1.60 -0.27
CA PHE A 184 2.82 0.56 0.48
C PHE A 184 3.10 -0.63 -0.44
N ASN A 185 4.35 -1.09 -0.47
CA ASN A 185 4.70 -2.33 -1.18
C ASN A 185 4.29 -3.53 -0.32
N THR A 186 3.20 -4.21 -0.68
CA THR A 186 2.70 -5.40 0.04
C THR A 186 3.58 -6.63 -0.14
N GLN A 187 4.56 -6.63 -1.07
CA GLN A 187 5.49 -7.76 -1.25
C GLN A 187 6.55 -7.82 -0.13
N MET A 188 6.91 -6.68 0.46
CA MET A 188 7.91 -6.58 1.54
C MET A 188 7.50 -7.33 2.82
N PHE A 189 6.24 -7.73 2.93
CA PHE A 189 5.73 -8.43 4.09
C PHE A 189 6.11 -9.91 4.13
N SER A 190 6.29 -10.56 2.98
CA SER A 190 6.84 -11.92 2.93
C SER A 190 8.24 -11.96 3.52
N ASP A 191 9.01 -10.89 3.34
CA ASP A 191 10.36 -10.77 3.89
C ASP A 191 10.32 -10.47 5.39
N ILE A 192 9.44 -9.58 5.86
CA ILE A 192 9.26 -9.30 7.31
C ILE A 192 8.76 -10.54 8.06
N LEU A 193 7.82 -11.31 7.50
CA LEU A 193 7.37 -12.58 8.10
C LEU A 193 8.50 -13.60 8.14
N GLN A 194 9.26 -13.75 7.05
CA GLN A 194 10.40 -14.66 7.01
C GLN A 194 11.49 -14.24 8.01
N GLU A 195 11.79 -12.94 8.13
CA GLU A 195 12.74 -12.42 9.10
C GLU A 195 12.26 -12.59 10.54
N LYS A 196 10.98 -12.34 10.85
CA LYS A 196 10.43 -12.56 12.20
C LYS A 196 10.38 -14.04 12.57
N ILE A 197 10.05 -14.92 11.64
CA ILE A 197 10.10 -16.37 11.85
C ILE A 197 11.54 -16.82 12.10
N LYS A 198 12.50 -16.34 11.28
CA LYS A 198 13.93 -16.56 11.54
C LYS A 198 14.32 -16.07 12.94
N TRP A 199 13.87 -14.89 13.34
CA TRP A 199 14.23 -14.31 14.63
C TRP A 199 13.64 -15.10 15.81
N LEU A 200 12.36 -15.48 15.75
CA LEU A 200 11.70 -16.30 16.78
C LEU A 200 12.32 -17.69 16.91
N MET A 201 12.77 -18.28 15.80
CA MET A 201 13.46 -19.58 15.81
C MET A 201 14.89 -19.49 16.35
N VAL A 202 15.59 -18.37 16.09
CA VAL A 202 16.98 -18.16 16.54
C VAL A 202 17.06 -17.71 18.00
N SER A 203 16.10 -16.92 18.50
CA SER A 203 16.22 -16.27 19.81
C SER A 203 15.57 -17.05 20.96
N GLY A 204 14.60 -17.93 20.70
CA GLY A 204 13.78 -18.54 21.75
C GLY A 204 13.05 -17.53 22.65
N LEU A 205 12.98 -16.26 22.25
CA LEU A 205 12.45 -15.15 23.05
C LEU A 205 11.52 -14.29 22.18
N THR A 206 10.38 -13.91 22.76
CA THR A 206 9.38 -13.01 22.17
C THR A 206 10.02 -11.69 21.74
N TYR A 207 9.74 -11.29 20.50
CA TYR A 207 10.14 -10.01 19.90
C TYR A 207 9.26 -8.89 20.47
N GLU A 208 9.85 -7.90 21.17
CA GLU A 208 9.21 -6.61 21.48
C GLU A 208 9.27 -5.65 20.29
#